data_AF-A0A2M8G6M9-F1
#
_entry.id   AF-A0A2M8G6M9-F1
#
_cell.length_a   1.000
_cell.length_b   1.000
_cell.length_c   1.000
_cell.angle_alpha   90.00
_cell.angle_beta   90.00
_cell.angle_gamma   90.00
#
_symmetry.space_group_name_H-M   'P 1'
#
loop_
_entity.id
_entity.type
_entity.pdbx_description
1 polymer ?
#
loop_
_entity_poly.entity_id
_entity_poly.type
_entity_poly.pdbx_seq_one_letter_code
_entity_poly.pdbx_strand_id
1 'polypeptide(L)'
;MGLISRPSPKNILAEQVQDTLGIIKTRAMLFPAAVVLFMAIKAITPLPISNLVFVVFGYFWVTTLLAWFLIEKWKNTPRIATALDIGKGLFLIEIVLGLFIIYYLIPAFVYLFGSSIWLVFFFYTFYSSAGTGGMAGYSYSRGFINSCFVLSCLCCGIVFFWECFGVAPTYEPLPFIAGFFYQRPIPSLVLFMSLIGVFFIARGFNSNIWEKFRRVNERVGQKTEELRELNQKLEEKVGERTRELEDAKAVLEVKIEARTRELRELAEGLEGEVERRTKEVYERMKELEKFQRLTIGREFKMVELKEEIKKLKEELEKYKGQRR
;
A
#
# COMPACT_ATOMS: atom_id res chain seq x y z
N MET A 1 16.16 21.89 0.57
CA MET A 1 16.66 21.01 1.65
C MET A 1 15.50 20.71 2.57
N GLY A 2 14.79 19.61 2.33
CA GLY A 2 13.70 19.18 3.21
C GLY A 2 14.30 18.72 4.54
N LEU A 3 13.85 19.34 5.64
CA LEU A 3 14.16 18.90 6.99
C LEU A 3 13.56 17.50 7.17
N ILE A 4 14.38 16.46 6.98
CA ILE A 4 14.05 15.11 7.42
C ILE A 4 13.84 15.21 8.93
N SER A 5 12.58 15.21 9.35
CA SER A 5 12.21 15.27 10.76
C SER A 5 12.84 14.07 11.45
N ARG A 6 13.86 14.31 12.28
CA ARG A 6 14.47 13.24 13.08
C ARG A 6 13.36 12.58 13.90
N PRO A 7 13.26 11.24 13.89
CA PRO A 7 12.24 10.55 14.67
C PRO A 7 12.36 10.94 16.14
N SER A 8 11.22 11.22 16.77
CA SER A 8 11.15 11.53 18.20
C SER A 8 11.80 10.42 19.03
N PRO A 9 12.55 10.74 20.12
CA PRO A 9 13.20 9.74 20.97
C PRO A 9 12.27 8.63 21.47
N LYS A 10 10.97 8.94 21.65
CA LYS A 10 9.95 7.98 22.05
C LYS A 10 9.64 6.94 20.97
N ASN A 11 9.68 7.33 19.70
CA ASN A 11 9.42 6.42 18.58
C ASN A 11 10.59 5.44 18.40
N ILE A 12 11.82 5.92 18.57
CA ILE A 12 13.03 5.07 18.50
C ILE A 12 13.01 3.99 19.60
N LEU A 13 12.63 4.36 20.82
CA LEU A 13 12.57 3.43 21.94
C LEU A 13 11.46 2.37 21.73
N ALA A 14 10.30 2.78 21.22
CA ALA A 14 9.20 1.85 20.95
C ALA A 14 9.56 0.83 19.85
N GLU A 15 10.23 1.28 18.79
CA GLU A 15 10.75 0.43 17.71
C GLU A 15 11.78 -0.57 18.25
N GLN A 16 12.77 -0.11 19.02
CA GLN A 16 13.77 -0.98 19.65
C GLN A 16 13.16 -2.07 20.53
N VAL A 17 12.07 -1.74 21.25
CA VAL A 17 11.37 -2.67 22.13
C VAL A 17 10.61 -3.73 21.35
N GLN A 18 9.92 -3.34 20.26
CA GLN A 18 9.24 -4.30 19.39
C GLN A 18 10.22 -5.27 18.73
N ASP A 19 11.35 -4.76 18.22
CA ASP A 19 12.40 -5.58 17.63
C ASP A 19 12.98 -6.56 18.65
N THR A 20 13.25 -6.08 19.87
CA THR A 20 13.75 -6.90 20.97
C THR A 20 12.79 -8.02 21.33
N LEU A 21 11.49 -7.72 21.46
CA LEU A 21 10.47 -8.70 21.77
C LEU A 21 10.33 -9.77 20.67
N GLY A 22 10.42 -9.37 19.39
CA GLY A 22 10.38 -10.30 18.27
C GLY A 22 11.51 -11.33 18.30
N ILE A 23 12.74 -10.88 18.59
CA ILE A 23 13.90 -11.78 18.71
C ILE A 23 13.76 -12.72 19.90
N ILE A 24 13.39 -12.18 21.06
CA ILE A 24 13.21 -12.97 22.27
C ILE A 24 12.16 -14.07 22.08
N LYS A 25 11.03 -13.74 21.44
CA LYS A 25 9.97 -14.70 21.10
C LYS A 25 10.49 -15.81 20.18
N THR A 26 11.26 -15.45 19.16
CA THR A 26 11.88 -16.41 18.24
C THR A 26 12.84 -17.35 18.96
N ARG A 27 13.70 -16.81 19.84
CA ARG A 27 14.64 -17.59 20.65
C ARG A 27 13.94 -18.53 21.63
N ALA A 28 12.90 -18.04 22.32
CA ALA A 28 12.13 -18.83 23.27
C ALA A 28 11.48 -20.07 22.63
N MET A 29 11.13 -20.00 21.33
CA MET A 29 10.64 -21.14 20.56
C MET A 29 11.75 -22.06 20.07
N LEU A 30 12.91 -21.51 19.69
CA LEU A 30 14.00 -22.26 19.06
C LEU A 30 14.80 -23.10 20.07
N PHE A 31 15.04 -22.61 21.28
CA PHE A 31 15.84 -23.34 22.28
C PHE A 31 15.25 -24.69 22.71
N PRO A 32 13.95 -24.82 23.04
CA PRO A 32 13.35 -26.12 23.35
C PRO A 32 13.44 -27.10 22.19
N ALA A 33 13.22 -26.62 20.96
CA ALA A 33 13.33 -27.44 19.76
C ALA A 33 14.77 -27.95 19.57
N ALA A 34 15.77 -27.09 19.78
CA ALA A 34 17.18 -27.47 19.73
C ALA A 34 17.53 -28.52 20.81
N VAL A 35 17.03 -28.35 22.03
CA VAL A 35 17.24 -29.31 23.14
C VAL A 35 16.67 -30.68 22.78
N VAL A 36 15.41 -30.73 22.31
CA VAL A 36 14.77 -31.99 21.89
C VAL A 36 15.54 -32.65 20.75
N LEU A 37 15.99 -31.86 19.77
CA LEU A 37 16.80 -32.36 18.66
C LEU A 37 18.12 -32.96 19.15
N PHE A 38 18.86 -32.27 20.02
CA PHE A 38 20.12 -32.79 20.57
C PHE A 38 19.91 -34.03 21.46
N MET A 39 18.78 -34.12 22.19
CA MET A 39 18.41 -35.32 22.93
C MET A 39 18.13 -36.49 21.99
N ALA A 40 17.38 -36.27 20.90
CA ALA A 40 17.10 -37.29 19.90
C ALA A 40 18.39 -37.77 19.21
N ILE A 41 19.29 -36.84 18.84
CA ILE A 41 20.61 -37.17 18.29
C ILE A 41 21.40 -38.01 19.28
N LYS A 42 21.47 -37.61 20.55
CA LYS A 42 22.16 -38.36 21.62
C LYS A 42 21.57 -39.76 21.84
N ALA A 43 20.27 -39.93 21.63
CA ALA A 43 19.60 -41.23 21.77
C ALA A 43 19.84 -42.16 20.57
N ILE A 44 19.90 -41.61 19.36
CA ILE A 44 20.05 -42.38 18.11
C ILE A 44 21.53 -42.69 17.83
N THR A 45 22.44 -41.80 18.22
CA THR A 45 23.86 -41.89 17.88
C THR A 45 24.71 -42.08 19.13
N PRO A 46 25.83 -42.82 19.06
CA PRO A 46 26.76 -43.01 20.19
C PRO A 46 27.62 -41.75 20.45
N LEU A 47 27.14 -40.56 20.10
CA LEU A 47 27.91 -39.34 20.23
C LEU A 47 28.17 -39.01 21.71
N PRO A 48 29.42 -38.67 22.08
CA PRO A 48 29.77 -38.25 23.42
C PRO A 48 29.33 -36.79 23.69
N ILE A 49 28.03 -36.51 23.64
CA ILE A 49 27.49 -35.19 23.99
C ILE A 49 27.45 -35.06 25.51
N SER A 50 28.30 -34.18 26.04
CA SER A 50 28.36 -33.84 27.47
C SER A 50 27.00 -33.33 27.97
N ASN A 51 26.57 -33.77 29.14
CA ASN A 51 25.34 -33.30 29.77
C ASN A 51 25.37 -31.79 30.06
N LEU A 52 26.56 -31.19 30.16
CA LEU A 52 26.76 -29.76 30.37
C LEU A 52 26.14 -28.93 29.23
N VAL A 53 26.14 -29.45 27.99
CA VAL A 53 25.53 -28.77 26.84
C VAL A 53 24.04 -28.49 27.08
N PHE A 54 23.30 -29.47 27.63
CA PHE A 54 21.88 -29.30 27.94
C PHE A 54 21.64 -28.32 29.08
N VAL A 55 22.53 -28.29 30.09
CA VAL A 55 22.46 -27.32 31.19
C VAL A 55 22.61 -25.90 30.65
N VAL A 56 23.56 -25.67 29.72
CA VAL A 56 23.76 -24.33 29.15
C VAL A 56 22.61 -23.94 28.21
N PHE A 57 22.06 -24.86 27.42
CA PHE A 57 20.85 -24.56 26.65
C PHE A 57 19.65 -24.25 27.54
N GLY A 58 19.48 -24.98 28.65
CA GLY A 58 18.46 -24.68 29.66
C GLY A 58 18.65 -23.30 30.27
N TYR A 59 19.90 -22.92 30.58
CA TYR A 59 20.24 -21.58 31.05
C TYR A 59 19.86 -20.51 30.02
N PHE A 60 20.23 -20.66 28.74
CA PHE A 60 19.86 -19.71 27.67
C PHE A 60 18.35 -19.54 27.51
N TRP A 61 17.61 -20.63 27.66
CA TRP A 61 16.16 -20.56 27.59
C TRP A 61 15.57 -19.78 28.77
N VAL A 62 16.03 -20.06 29.99
CA VAL A 62 15.59 -19.35 31.21
C VAL A 62 15.96 -17.87 31.16
N THR A 63 17.17 -17.51 30.74
CA THR A 63 17.59 -16.09 30.60
C THR A 63 16.76 -15.37 29.55
N THR A 64 16.47 -16.03 28.42
CA THR A 64 15.60 -15.48 27.37
C THR A 64 14.19 -15.23 27.88
N LEU A 65 13.60 -16.18 28.62
CA LEU A 65 12.27 -16.02 29.23
C LEU A 65 12.25 -14.92 30.30
N LEU A 66 13.31 -14.81 31.09
CA LEU A 66 13.44 -13.75 32.10
C LEU A 66 13.57 -12.37 31.44
N ALA A 67 14.37 -12.25 30.39
CA ALA A 67 14.47 -11.02 29.59
C ALA A 67 13.12 -10.65 28.96
N TRP A 68 12.42 -11.63 28.38
CA TRP A 68 11.07 -11.45 27.84
C TRP A 68 10.12 -10.86 28.90
N PHE A 69 10.08 -11.51 30.06
CA PHE A 69 9.20 -11.13 31.15
C PHE A 69 9.50 -9.72 31.67
N LEU A 70 10.78 -9.36 31.83
CA LEU A 70 11.18 -8.03 32.28
C LEU A 70 10.80 -6.95 31.28
N ILE A 71 11.00 -7.19 29.98
CA ILE A 71 10.68 -6.22 28.92
C ILE A 71 9.17 -6.05 28.78
N GLU A 72 8.40 -7.14 28.79
CA GLU A 72 6.95 -7.07 28.71
C GLU A 72 6.36 -6.35 29.93
N LYS A 73 6.86 -6.67 31.13
CA LYS A 73 6.41 -6.05 32.38
C LYS A 73 6.70 -4.55 32.44
N TRP A 74 7.83 -4.10 31.86
CA TRP A 74 8.26 -2.70 31.93
C TRP A 74 8.05 -1.90 30.66
N LYS A 75 7.34 -2.46 29.67
CA LYS A 75 7.13 -1.86 28.35
C LYS A 75 6.60 -0.42 28.38
N ASN A 76 5.75 -0.10 29.35
CA ASN A 76 5.11 1.21 29.49
C ASN A 76 5.72 2.09 30.59
N THR A 77 6.82 1.67 31.20
CA THR A 77 7.48 2.39 32.30
C THR A 77 8.84 2.97 31.88
N PRO A 78 9.30 4.07 32.51
CA PRO A 78 10.62 4.66 32.22
C PRO A 78 11.79 3.70 32.52
N ARG A 79 11.56 2.62 33.27
CA ARG A 79 12.55 1.57 33.58
C ARG A 79 12.90 0.65 32.40
N ILE A 80 12.24 0.81 31.26
CA ILE A 80 12.47 -0.02 30.08
C ILE A 80 13.91 0.07 29.55
N ALA A 81 14.53 1.24 29.64
CA ALA A 81 15.93 1.43 29.25
C ALA A 81 16.86 0.51 30.06
N THR A 82 16.63 0.42 31.38
CA THR A 82 17.39 -0.47 32.27
C THR A 82 17.16 -1.94 31.95
N ALA A 83 15.92 -2.35 31.62
CA ALA A 83 15.64 -3.71 31.17
C ALA A 83 16.37 -4.05 29.86
N LEU A 84 16.41 -3.12 28.90
CA LEU A 84 17.15 -3.31 27.66
C LEU A 84 18.65 -3.46 27.91
N ASP A 85 19.23 -2.67 28.82
CA ASP A 85 20.66 -2.77 29.15
C ASP A 85 21.00 -4.06 29.90
N ILE A 86 20.13 -4.52 30.82
CA ILE A 86 20.24 -5.84 31.44
C ILE A 86 20.18 -6.94 30.37
N GLY A 87 19.26 -6.82 29.41
CA GLY A 87 19.13 -7.76 28.29
C GLY A 87 20.41 -7.84 27.45
N LYS A 88 21.06 -6.70 27.15
CA LYS A 88 22.35 -6.67 26.45
C LYS A 88 23.46 -7.35 27.27
N GLY A 89 23.50 -7.12 28.58
CA GLY A 89 24.47 -7.74 29.49
C GLY A 89 24.32 -9.26 29.55
N LEU A 90 23.09 -9.75 29.69
CA LEU A 90 22.78 -11.18 29.63
C LEU A 90 23.21 -11.78 28.28
N PHE A 91 22.95 -11.07 27.18
CA PHE A 91 23.35 -11.53 25.85
C PHE A 91 24.87 -11.65 25.69
N LEU A 92 25.66 -10.75 26.28
CA LEU A 92 27.12 -10.88 26.29
C LEU A 92 27.59 -12.13 27.04
N ILE A 93 26.97 -12.44 28.18
CA ILE A 93 27.25 -13.67 28.95
C ILE A 93 26.88 -14.90 28.10
N GLU A 94 25.75 -14.86 27.39
CA GLU A 94 25.32 -15.93 26.49
C GLU A 94 26.35 -16.17 25.37
N ILE A 95 26.94 -15.12 24.80
CA ILE A 95 28.00 -15.26 23.79
C ILE A 95 29.20 -16.02 24.36
N VAL A 96 29.65 -15.66 25.56
CA VAL A 96 30.79 -16.32 26.21
C VAL A 96 30.48 -17.80 26.49
N LEU A 97 29.31 -18.09 27.05
CA LEU A 97 28.86 -19.46 27.29
C LEU A 97 28.66 -20.24 25.99
N GLY A 98 28.23 -19.58 24.92
CA GLY A 98 28.10 -20.16 23.59
C GLY A 98 29.44 -20.62 23.03
N LEU A 99 30.50 -19.83 23.23
CA LEU A 99 31.87 -20.24 22.89
C LEU A 99 32.31 -21.49 23.67
N PHE A 100 31.96 -21.57 24.96
CA PHE A 100 32.21 -22.79 25.75
C PHE A 100 31.43 -23.99 25.22
N ILE A 101 30.14 -23.85 24.88
CA ILE A 101 29.35 -24.93 24.28
C ILE A 101 29.99 -25.40 22.97
N ILE A 102 30.40 -24.47 22.11
CA ILE A 102 31.07 -24.79 20.84
C ILE A 102 32.31 -25.62 21.14
N TYR A 103 33.16 -25.18 22.07
CA TYR A 103 34.33 -25.95 22.49
C TYR A 103 34.00 -27.40 22.90
N TYR A 104 32.96 -27.60 23.70
CA TYR A 104 32.53 -28.95 24.11
C TYR A 104 31.85 -29.76 23.01
N LEU A 105 31.25 -29.10 22.01
CA LEU A 105 30.63 -29.76 20.86
C LEU A 105 31.60 -30.05 19.73
N ILE A 106 32.79 -29.42 19.69
CA ILE A 106 33.81 -29.65 18.64
C ILE A 106 34.08 -31.15 18.42
N PRO A 107 34.32 -31.99 19.44
CA PRO A 107 34.55 -33.42 19.23
C PRO A 107 33.36 -34.13 18.58
N ALA A 108 32.13 -33.78 18.98
CA ALA A 108 30.92 -34.35 18.38
C ALA A 108 30.73 -33.90 16.92
N PHE A 109 31.02 -32.64 16.61
CA PHE A 109 30.99 -32.12 15.23
C PHE A 109 32.06 -32.78 14.36
N VAL A 110 33.29 -32.89 14.85
CA VAL A 110 34.38 -33.57 14.14
C VAL A 110 34.03 -35.04 13.91
N TYR A 111 33.42 -35.71 14.90
CA TYR A 111 32.96 -37.10 14.75
C TYR A 111 31.85 -37.24 13.71
N LEU A 112 30.85 -36.36 13.72
CA LEU A 112 29.66 -36.50 12.87
C LEU A 112 29.91 -36.08 11.43
N PHE A 113 30.76 -35.08 11.22
CA PHE A 113 30.99 -34.47 9.91
C PHE A 113 32.38 -34.77 9.34
N GLY A 114 33.25 -35.43 10.10
CA GLY A 114 34.58 -35.85 9.67
C GLY A 114 35.59 -34.72 9.44
N SER A 115 35.24 -33.45 9.72
CA SER A 115 36.14 -32.30 9.58
C SER A 115 35.62 -31.06 10.32
N SER A 116 36.54 -30.22 10.78
CA SER A 116 36.27 -28.88 11.33
C SER A 116 35.72 -27.88 10.30
N ILE A 117 35.83 -28.17 8.99
CA ILE A 117 35.35 -27.30 7.90
C ILE A 117 33.85 -27.02 7.99
N TRP A 118 33.08 -27.93 8.59
CA TRP A 118 31.64 -27.73 8.78
C TRP A 118 31.30 -26.62 9.79
N LEU A 119 32.21 -26.30 10.72
CA LEU A 119 32.04 -25.14 11.60
C LEU A 119 32.09 -23.84 10.80
N VAL A 120 32.96 -23.76 9.78
CA VAL A 120 33.01 -22.62 8.86
C VAL A 120 31.67 -22.45 8.17
N PHE A 121 31.08 -23.54 7.68
CA PHE A 121 29.77 -23.52 7.04
C PHE A 121 28.66 -23.10 8.01
N PHE A 122 28.71 -23.57 9.25
CA PHE A 122 27.75 -23.18 10.29
C PHE A 122 27.86 -21.69 10.64
N PHE A 123 29.07 -21.17 10.86
CA PHE A 123 29.28 -19.75 11.09
C PHE A 123 28.93 -18.90 9.87
N TYR A 124 29.19 -19.40 8.66
CA TYR A 124 28.81 -18.75 7.41
C TYR A 124 27.28 -18.66 7.25
N THR A 125 26.56 -19.77 7.48
CA THR A 125 25.09 -19.79 7.40
C THR A 125 24.47 -18.97 8.52
N PHE A 126 25.01 -19.00 9.73
CA PHE A 126 24.60 -18.12 10.82
C PHE A 126 24.84 -16.64 10.49
N TYR A 127 26.00 -16.30 9.93
CA TYR A 127 26.33 -14.93 9.49
C TYR A 127 25.43 -14.46 8.34
N SER A 128 25.17 -15.33 7.36
CA SER A 128 24.33 -15.02 6.21
C SER A 128 22.85 -14.90 6.58
N SER A 129 22.37 -15.69 7.54
CA SER A 129 20.99 -15.63 8.05
C SER A 129 20.77 -14.50 9.07
N ALA A 130 21.80 -14.16 9.86
CA ALA A 130 21.84 -12.94 10.67
C ALA A 130 22.03 -11.66 9.84
N GLY A 131 22.50 -11.82 8.60
CA GLY A 131 22.86 -10.75 7.67
C GLY A 131 21.66 -10.04 7.03
N THR A 132 21.80 -8.71 6.93
CA THR A 132 20.91 -7.72 6.28
C THR A 132 19.50 -7.51 6.83
N GLY A 133 18.80 -8.53 7.33
CA GLY A 133 17.45 -8.35 7.89
C GLY A 133 17.37 -8.42 9.41
N GLY A 134 17.95 -9.47 10.02
CA GLY A 134 17.70 -9.80 11.42
C GLY A 134 18.49 -8.98 12.44
N MET A 135 19.76 -8.68 12.20
CA MET A 135 20.60 -7.90 13.14
C MET A 135 20.66 -6.39 12.82
N ALA A 136 20.20 -5.98 11.64
CA ALA A 136 20.17 -4.56 11.25
C ALA A 136 19.19 -3.74 12.10
N GLY A 137 18.12 -4.36 12.63
CA GLY A 137 17.18 -3.72 13.55
C GLY A 137 17.80 -3.34 14.90
N TYR A 138 18.89 -4.00 15.32
CA TYR A 138 19.42 -3.82 16.67
C TYR A 138 20.46 -2.72 16.85
N SER A 139 20.66 -1.85 15.85
CA SER A 139 21.65 -0.77 15.94
C SER A 139 23.09 -1.27 16.25
N TYR A 140 23.41 -2.54 15.98
CA TYR A 140 24.79 -3.00 16.06
C TYR A 140 25.56 -2.39 14.89
N SER A 141 26.69 -1.76 15.19
CA SER A 141 27.53 -1.18 14.16
C SER A 141 27.94 -2.28 13.17
N ARG A 142 27.94 -1.97 11.87
CA ARG A 142 28.47 -2.87 10.84
C ARG A 142 29.87 -3.39 11.20
N GLY A 143 30.62 -2.63 12.00
CA GLY A 143 31.89 -3.02 12.59
C GLY A 143 31.79 -4.25 13.50
N PHE A 144 30.84 -4.30 14.43
CA PHE A 144 30.67 -5.42 15.37
C PHE A 144 30.40 -6.75 14.64
N ILE A 145 29.50 -6.74 13.65
CA ILE A 145 29.18 -7.92 12.84
C ILE A 145 30.43 -8.39 12.07
N ASN A 146 31.23 -7.48 11.54
CA ASN A 146 32.48 -7.82 10.85
C ASN A 146 33.54 -8.35 11.82
N SER A 147 33.64 -7.79 13.03
CA SER A 147 34.54 -8.27 14.07
C SER A 147 34.20 -9.70 14.49
N CYS A 148 32.91 -10.03 14.66
CA CYS A 148 32.47 -11.40 14.94
C CYS A 148 32.82 -12.37 13.80
N PHE A 149 32.67 -11.94 12.54
CA PHE A 149 33.05 -12.76 11.38
C PHE A 149 34.55 -13.02 11.33
N VAL A 150 35.37 -11.97 11.49
CA VAL A 150 36.84 -12.10 11.51
C VAL A 150 37.27 -13.00 12.66
N LEU A 151 36.69 -12.84 13.85
CA LEU A 151 36.96 -13.69 15.00
C LEU A 151 36.58 -15.16 14.71
N SER A 152 35.43 -15.39 14.07
CA SER A 152 35.02 -16.73 13.65
C SER A 152 35.99 -17.35 12.65
N CYS A 153 36.48 -16.59 11.66
CA CYS A 153 37.49 -17.06 10.71
C CYS A 153 38.81 -17.38 11.41
N LEU A 154 39.24 -16.57 12.38
CA LEU A 154 40.42 -16.84 13.20
C LEU A 154 40.26 -18.11 14.02
N CYS A 155 39.12 -18.30 14.69
CA CYS A 155 38.81 -19.53 15.42
C CYS A 155 38.84 -20.76 14.51
N CYS A 156 38.24 -20.68 13.31
CA CYS A 156 38.29 -21.78 12.34
C CYS A 156 39.73 -22.07 11.88
N GLY A 157 40.54 -21.04 11.66
CA GLY A 157 41.96 -21.19 11.34
C GLY A 157 42.75 -21.89 12.44
N ILE A 158 42.47 -21.59 13.71
CA ILE A 158 43.11 -22.25 14.86
C ILE A 158 42.70 -23.72 14.95
N VAL A 159 41.42 -24.04 14.77
CA VAL A 159 40.94 -25.43 14.79
C VAL A 159 41.55 -26.22 13.63
N PHE A 160 41.60 -25.63 12.44
CA PHE A 160 42.23 -26.25 11.27
C PHE A 160 43.74 -26.47 11.49
N PHE A 161 44.42 -25.50 12.11
CA PHE A 161 45.82 -25.65 12.51
C PHE A 161 46.01 -26.83 13.46
N TRP A 162 45.19 -26.98 14.50
CA TRP A 162 45.26 -28.14 15.41
C TRP A 162 45.02 -29.48 14.70
N GLU A 163 44.11 -29.51 13.72
CA GLU A 163 43.84 -30.68 12.89
C GLU A 163 45.04 -31.03 12.00
N CYS A 164 45.67 -30.05 11.34
CA CYS A 164 46.87 -30.25 10.52
C CYS A 164 48.09 -30.72 11.30
N PHE A 165 48.26 -30.28 12.55
CA PHE A 165 49.39 -30.67 13.40
C PHE A 165 49.14 -31.98 14.17
N GLY A 166 47.99 -32.62 13.99
CA GLY A 166 47.66 -33.89 14.65
C GLY A 166 47.56 -33.79 16.17
N VAL A 167 47.34 -32.59 16.71
CA VAL A 167 47.17 -32.36 18.15
C VAL A 167 45.77 -32.80 18.60
N ALA A 168 44.81 -32.82 17.67
CA ALA A 168 43.47 -33.32 17.93
C ALA A 168 43.49 -34.84 18.14
N PRO A 169 42.78 -35.36 19.17
CA PRO A 169 42.70 -36.79 19.40
C PRO A 169 42.07 -37.49 18.19
N THR A 170 42.81 -38.40 17.59
CA THR A 170 42.30 -39.28 16.52
C THR A 170 41.32 -40.27 17.16
N TYR A 171 40.03 -40.02 17.00
CA TYR A 171 39.02 -41.04 17.27
C TYR A 171 39.08 -42.07 16.15
N GLU A 172 39.11 -43.37 16.50
CA GLU A 172 39.11 -44.45 15.50
C GLU A 172 37.93 -44.26 14.53
N PRO A 173 38.18 -44.17 13.21
CA PRO A 173 37.20 -43.63 12.27
C PRO A 173 36.13 -44.65 11.84
N LEU A 174 34.92 -44.14 11.61
CA LEU A 174 33.99 -44.71 10.62
C LEU A 174 34.60 -44.53 9.22
N PRO A 175 34.73 -45.60 8.41
CA PRO A 175 35.60 -45.61 7.22
C PRO A 175 35.12 -44.76 6.02
N PHE A 176 33.90 -44.23 6.04
CA PHE A 176 33.27 -43.69 4.81
C PHE A 176 33.40 -42.17 4.59
N ILE A 177 33.60 -41.37 5.65
CA ILE A 177 33.55 -39.88 5.56
C ILE A 177 34.86 -39.21 5.98
N ALA A 178 35.62 -39.81 6.90
CA ALA A 178 36.83 -39.22 7.48
C ALA A 178 38.04 -39.13 6.51
N GLY A 179 37.98 -39.77 5.34
CA GLY A 179 39.14 -39.92 4.46
C GLY A 179 39.52 -38.67 3.65
N PHE A 180 38.55 -37.88 3.18
CA PHE A 180 38.85 -36.91 2.11
C PHE A 180 39.70 -35.73 2.57
N PHE A 181 39.38 -35.15 3.73
CA PHE A 181 40.05 -33.97 4.26
C PHE A 181 41.34 -34.31 5.02
N TYR A 182 41.35 -35.43 5.74
CA TYR A 182 42.51 -35.88 6.51
C TYR A 182 43.64 -36.40 5.61
N GLN A 183 43.32 -37.06 4.49
CA GLN A 183 44.34 -37.61 3.59
C GLN A 183 44.99 -36.54 2.70
N ARG A 184 44.34 -35.39 2.46
CA ARG A 184 44.82 -34.34 1.54
C ARG A 184 44.57 -32.93 2.08
N PRO A 185 45.39 -32.44 3.03
CA PRO A 185 45.19 -31.14 3.68
C PRO A 185 45.43 -29.92 2.78
N ILE A 186 46.21 -30.08 1.70
CA ILE A 186 46.54 -28.96 0.79
C ILE A 186 45.33 -28.57 -0.09
N PRO A 187 44.67 -29.49 -0.81
CA PRO A 187 43.45 -29.17 -1.58
C PRO A 187 42.33 -28.55 -0.75
N SER A 188 42.16 -29.00 0.49
CA SER A 188 41.13 -28.45 1.38
C SER A 188 41.41 -27.01 1.81
N LEU A 189 42.69 -26.68 2.04
CA LEU A 189 43.11 -25.32 2.34
C LEU A 189 42.87 -24.39 1.13
N VAL A 190 43.17 -24.84 -0.09
CA VAL A 190 42.91 -24.10 -1.32
C VAL A 190 41.41 -23.83 -1.53
N LEU A 191 40.56 -24.83 -1.26
CA LEU A 191 39.11 -24.72 -1.39
C LEU A 191 38.51 -23.78 -0.32
N PHE A 192 39.06 -23.79 0.89
CA PHE A 192 38.68 -22.83 1.94
C PHE A 192 39.07 -21.39 1.58
N MET A 193 40.29 -21.17 1.10
CA MET A 193 40.76 -19.84 0.69
C MET A 193 39.98 -19.29 -0.52
N SER A 194 39.59 -20.15 -1.47
CA SER A 194 38.77 -19.74 -2.61
C SER A 194 37.36 -19.33 -2.19
N LEU A 195 36.74 -20.06 -1.24
CA LEU A 195 35.43 -19.70 -0.68
C LEU A 195 35.45 -18.35 0.06
N ILE A 196 36.51 -18.10 0.84
CA ILE A 196 36.71 -16.78 1.49
C ILE A 196 36.87 -15.68 0.44
N GLY A 197 37.65 -15.92 -0.62
CA GLY A 197 37.84 -14.95 -1.70
C GLY A 197 36.53 -14.61 -2.42
N VAL A 198 35.75 -15.62 -2.80
CA VAL A 198 34.42 -15.45 -3.43
C VAL A 198 33.48 -14.65 -2.51
N PHE A 199 33.54 -14.88 -1.19
CA PHE A 199 32.74 -14.12 -0.22
C PHE A 199 33.08 -12.62 -0.20
N PHE A 200 34.37 -12.25 -0.16
CA PHE A 200 34.76 -10.84 -0.17
C PHE A 200 34.32 -10.15 -1.47
N ILE A 201 34.39 -10.86 -2.60
CA ILE A 201 33.91 -10.36 -3.89
C ILE A 201 32.39 -10.17 -3.86
N ALA A 202 31.63 -11.19 -3.46
CA ALA A 202 30.17 -11.13 -3.38
C ALA A 202 29.69 -10.00 -2.45
N ARG A 203 30.40 -9.76 -1.34
CA ARG A 203 30.11 -8.67 -0.42
C ARG A 203 30.39 -7.29 -1.01
N GLY A 204 31.52 -7.13 -1.70
CA GLY A 204 31.87 -5.87 -2.38
C GLY A 204 30.86 -5.50 -3.47
N PHE A 205 30.32 -6.50 -4.16
CA PHE A 205 29.21 -6.31 -5.11
C PHE A 205 27.91 -5.93 -4.40
N ASN A 206 27.58 -6.59 -3.28
CA ASN A 206 26.34 -6.37 -2.56
C ASN A 206 26.24 -4.93 -2.00
N SER A 207 27.33 -4.36 -1.45
CA SER A 207 27.28 -2.99 -0.89
C SER A 207 26.94 -1.93 -1.94
N ASN A 208 27.50 -2.03 -3.14
CA ASN A 208 27.24 -1.08 -4.23
C ASN A 208 25.81 -1.19 -4.79
N ILE A 209 25.27 -2.41 -4.85
CA ILE A 209 23.89 -2.65 -5.31
C ILE A 209 22.91 -2.13 -4.27
N TRP A 210 23.15 -2.38 -2.99
CA TRP A 210 22.25 -1.99 -1.91
C TRP A 210 22.09 -0.48 -1.78
N GLU A 211 23.17 0.30 -1.98
CA GLU A 211 23.10 1.76 -2.00
C GLU A 211 22.31 2.31 -3.19
N LYS A 212 22.44 1.69 -4.37
CA LYS A 212 21.61 2.05 -5.53
C LYS A 212 20.14 1.74 -5.26
N PHE A 213 19.86 0.57 -4.69
CA PHE A 213 18.50 0.13 -4.37
C PHE A 213 17.83 1.06 -3.36
N ARG A 214 18.55 1.47 -2.31
CA ARG A 214 18.06 2.44 -1.32
C ARG A 214 17.68 3.78 -1.96
N ARG A 215 18.52 4.34 -2.85
CA ARG A 215 18.21 5.57 -3.58
C ARG A 215 17.01 5.44 -4.53
N VAL A 216 16.76 4.25 -5.06
CA VAL A 216 15.56 3.98 -5.87
C VAL A 216 14.34 3.93 -4.96
N ASN A 217 14.42 3.24 -3.82
CA ASN A 217 13.32 3.13 -2.88
C ASN A 217 12.90 4.49 -2.30
N GLU A 218 13.88 5.36 -1.96
CA GLU A 218 13.63 6.73 -1.52
C GLU A 218 12.91 7.56 -2.61
N ARG A 219 13.35 7.45 -3.88
CA ARG A 219 12.69 8.15 -5.02
C ARG A 219 11.29 7.63 -5.31
N VAL A 220 11.08 6.32 -5.18
CA VAL A 220 9.74 5.72 -5.33
C VAL A 220 8.83 6.23 -4.22
N GLY A 221 9.29 6.23 -2.96
CA GLY A 221 8.53 6.78 -1.84
C GLY A 221 8.14 8.26 -2.03
N GLN A 222 9.07 9.10 -2.49
CA GLN A 222 8.78 10.51 -2.79
C GLN A 222 7.72 10.67 -3.88
N LYS A 223 7.84 9.94 -5.00
CA LYS A 223 6.86 10.00 -6.07
C LYS A 223 5.48 9.50 -5.63
N THR A 224 5.42 8.47 -4.80
CA THR A 224 4.15 7.97 -4.26
C THR A 224 3.45 9.04 -3.43
N GLU A 225 4.20 9.80 -2.62
CA GLU A 225 3.64 10.89 -1.83
C GLU A 225 3.22 12.09 -2.69
N GLU A 226 4.04 12.49 -3.67
CA GLU A 226 3.69 13.53 -4.64
C GLU A 226 2.41 13.20 -5.43
N LEU A 227 2.25 11.94 -5.86
CA LEU A 227 1.02 11.47 -6.52
C LEU A 227 -0.19 11.53 -5.58
N ARG A 228 0.00 11.19 -4.31
CA ARG A 228 -1.07 11.23 -3.30
C ARG A 228 -1.55 12.67 -3.08
N GLU A 229 -0.63 13.63 -2.94
CA GLU A 229 -0.98 15.05 -2.83
C GLU A 229 -1.69 15.60 -4.07
N LEU A 230 -1.23 15.21 -5.27
CA LEU A 230 -1.87 15.60 -6.53
C LEU A 230 -3.28 15.04 -6.67
N ASN A 231 -3.48 13.77 -6.31
CA ASN A 231 -4.82 13.15 -6.34
C ASN A 231 -5.77 13.82 -5.35
N GLN A 232 -5.31 14.15 -4.14
CA GLN A 232 -6.14 14.84 -3.16
C GLN A 232 -6.58 16.23 -3.65
N LYS A 233 -5.66 17.00 -4.25
CA LYS A 233 -5.99 18.30 -4.86
C LYS A 233 -6.94 18.16 -6.06
N LEU A 234 -6.83 17.07 -6.82
CA LEU A 234 -7.70 16.81 -7.95
C LEU A 234 -9.11 16.45 -7.48
N GLU A 235 -9.25 15.61 -6.46
CA GLU A 235 -10.54 15.27 -5.85
C GLU A 235 -11.25 16.51 -5.29
N GLU A 236 -10.52 17.39 -4.63
CA GLU A 236 -11.05 18.67 -4.13
C GLU A 236 -11.60 19.54 -5.27
N LYS A 237 -10.81 19.76 -6.33
CA LYS A 237 -11.24 20.52 -7.51
C LYS A 237 -12.42 19.89 -8.24
N VAL A 238 -12.46 18.56 -8.33
CA VAL A 238 -13.60 17.85 -8.92
C VAL A 238 -14.84 18.06 -8.07
N GLY A 239 -14.73 17.96 -6.74
CA GLY A 239 -15.84 18.22 -5.83
C GLY A 239 -16.38 19.65 -5.91
N GLU A 240 -15.51 20.65 -6.01
CA GLU A 240 -15.91 22.05 -6.23
C GLU A 240 -16.66 22.22 -7.56
N ARG A 241 -16.11 21.68 -8.65
CA ARG A 241 -16.76 21.74 -9.97
C ARG A 241 -18.11 21.04 -9.99
N THR A 242 -18.25 19.91 -9.30
CA THR A 242 -19.53 19.21 -9.20
C THR A 242 -20.57 20.05 -8.48
N ARG A 243 -20.20 20.72 -7.38
CA ARG A 243 -21.11 21.64 -6.66
C ARG A 243 -21.50 22.85 -7.49
N GLU A 244 -20.53 23.49 -8.16
CA GLU A 244 -20.81 24.60 -9.09
C GLU A 244 -21.80 24.18 -10.18
N LEU A 245 -21.67 22.95 -10.70
CA LEU A 245 -22.54 22.41 -11.73
C LEU A 245 -23.95 22.13 -11.18
N GLU A 246 -24.07 21.61 -9.95
CA GLU A 246 -25.35 21.37 -9.27
C GLU A 246 -26.08 22.68 -8.99
N ASP A 247 -25.38 23.70 -8.48
CA ASP A 247 -25.95 25.02 -8.23
C ASP A 247 -26.40 25.69 -9.54
N ALA A 248 -25.59 25.63 -10.59
CA ALA A 248 -25.95 26.14 -11.91
C ALA A 248 -27.15 25.42 -12.50
N LYS A 249 -27.23 24.09 -12.31
CA LYS A 249 -28.38 23.28 -12.74
C LYS A 249 -29.65 23.68 -11.99
N ALA A 250 -29.59 23.86 -10.68
CA ALA A 250 -30.75 24.28 -9.87
C ALA A 250 -31.26 25.66 -10.29
N VAL A 251 -30.35 26.62 -10.52
CA VAL A 251 -30.72 27.97 -11.01
C VAL A 251 -31.36 27.89 -12.41
N LEU A 252 -30.83 27.05 -13.30
CA LEU A 252 -31.38 26.84 -14.62
C LEU A 252 -32.78 26.21 -14.57
N GLU A 253 -33.00 25.25 -13.68
CA GLU A 253 -34.29 24.57 -13.50
C GLU A 253 -35.38 25.56 -13.06
N VAL A 254 -35.09 26.39 -12.04
CA VAL A 254 -35.98 27.48 -11.61
C VAL A 254 -36.27 28.47 -12.74
N LYS A 255 -35.25 28.82 -13.53
CA LYS A 255 -35.41 29.75 -14.67
C LYS A 255 -36.27 29.15 -15.78
N ILE A 256 -36.12 27.86 -16.06
CA ILE A 256 -36.92 27.13 -17.06
C ILE A 256 -38.38 27.06 -16.61
N GLU A 257 -38.63 26.75 -15.34
CA GLU A 257 -39.99 26.71 -14.79
C GLU A 257 -40.66 28.09 -14.85
N ALA A 258 -39.96 29.14 -14.44
CA ALA A 258 -40.48 30.52 -14.53
C ALA A 258 -40.82 30.90 -15.98
N ARG A 259 -39.92 30.63 -16.94
CA ARG A 259 -40.14 30.92 -18.36
C ARG A 259 -41.26 30.09 -18.96
N THR A 260 -41.41 28.85 -18.54
CA THR A 260 -42.49 27.96 -18.99
C THR A 260 -43.84 28.44 -18.47
N ARG A 261 -43.88 28.95 -17.23
CA ARG A 261 -45.09 29.58 -16.67
C ARG A 261 -45.45 30.88 -17.39
N GLU A 262 -44.49 31.78 -17.59
CA GLU A 262 -44.70 33.03 -18.35
C GLU A 262 -45.24 32.74 -19.77
N LEU A 263 -44.68 31.74 -20.45
CA LEU A 263 -45.12 31.33 -21.78
C LEU A 263 -46.55 30.75 -21.77
N ARG A 264 -46.93 29.99 -20.73
CA ARG A 264 -48.30 29.48 -20.58
C ARG A 264 -49.28 30.62 -20.34
N GLU A 265 -48.98 31.55 -19.43
CA GLU A 265 -49.84 32.70 -19.14
C GLU A 265 -50.00 33.59 -20.38
N LEU A 266 -48.94 33.77 -21.18
CA LEU A 266 -49.01 34.49 -22.45
C LEU A 266 -49.84 33.74 -23.51
N ALA A 267 -49.68 32.42 -23.61
CA ALA A 267 -50.44 31.59 -24.53
C ALA A 267 -51.94 31.61 -24.19
N GLU A 268 -52.30 31.46 -22.92
CA GLU A 268 -53.69 31.55 -22.44
C GLU A 268 -54.28 32.95 -22.68
N GLY A 269 -53.51 34.02 -22.45
CA GLY A 269 -53.93 35.38 -22.74
C GLY A 269 -54.16 35.63 -24.23
N LEU A 270 -53.29 35.11 -25.09
CA LEU A 270 -53.43 35.19 -26.55
C LEU A 270 -54.63 34.39 -27.05
N GLU A 271 -54.85 33.18 -26.54
CA GLU A 271 -56.03 32.37 -26.88
C GLU A 271 -57.33 33.10 -26.50
N GLY A 272 -57.39 33.69 -25.31
CA GLY A 272 -58.54 34.49 -24.88
C GLY A 272 -58.78 35.72 -25.76
N GLU A 273 -57.72 36.43 -26.18
CA GLU A 273 -57.87 37.58 -27.08
C GLU A 273 -58.28 37.15 -28.50
N VAL A 274 -57.73 36.04 -29.00
CA VAL A 274 -58.15 35.46 -30.28
C VAL A 274 -59.63 35.09 -30.22
N GLU A 275 -60.09 34.39 -29.18
CA GLU A 275 -61.50 34.01 -29.05
C GLU A 275 -62.41 35.24 -29.00
N ARG A 276 -62.03 36.28 -28.24
CA ARG A 276 -62.77 37.54 -28.18
C ARG A 276 -62.86 38.21 -29.54
N ARG A 277 -61.73 38.36 -30.26
CA ARG A 277 -61.71 38.97 -31.59
C ARG A 277 -62.49 38.12 -32.61
N THR A 278 -62.41 36.80 -32.53
CA THR A 278 -63.19 35.91 -33.39
C THR A 278 -64.69 36.08 -33.16
N LYS A 279 -65.15 36.21 -31.90
CA LYS A 279 -66.55 36.54 -31.58
C LYS A 279 -66.96 37.91 -32.12
N GLU A 280 -66.15 38.93 -31.91
CA GLU A 280 -66.42 40.30 -32.34
C GLU A 280 -66.52 40.40 -33.88
N VAL A 281 -65.60 39.72 -34.60
CA VAL A 281 -65.65 39.61 -36.06
C VAL A 281 -66.90 38.86 -36.51
N TYR A 282 -67.29 37.78 -35.83
CA TYR A 282 -68.49 37.03 -36.16
C TYR A 282 -69.77 37.87 -35.98
N GLU A 283 -69.86 38.66 -34.90
CA GLU A 283 -70.98 39.58 -34.69
C GLU A 283 -71.03 40.68 -35.77
N ARG A 284 -69.88 41.28 -36.09
CA ARG A 284 -69.78 42.26 -37.20
C ARG A 284 -70.22 41.66 -38.53
N MET A 285 -69.80 40.42 -38.84
CA MET A 285 -70.26 39.72 -40.06
C MET A 285 -71.78 39.54 -40.06
N LYS A 286 -72.39 39.16 -38.93
CA LYS A 286 -73.83 38.98 -38.81
C LYS A 286 -74.61 40.30 -38.98
N GLU A 287 -74.07 41.40 -38.47
CA GLU A 287 -74.63 42.75 -38.70
C GLU A 287 -74.54 43.15 -40.17
N LEU A 288 -73.37 42.95 -40.80
CA LEU A 288 -73.15 43.19 -42.23
C LEU A 288 -74.12 42.37 -43.10
N GLU A 289 -74.33 41.09 -42.79
CA GLU A 289 -75.27 40.23 -43.51
C GLU A 289 -76.72 40.74 -43.38
N LYS A 290 -77.13 41.19 -42.18
CA LYS A 290 -78.44 41.82 -41.97
C LYS A 290 -78.58 43.11 -42.79
N PHE A 291 -77.56 43.98 -42.77
CA PHE A 291 -77.54 45.20 -43.58
C PHE A 291 -77.65 44.88 -45.07
N GLN A 292 -76.90 43.90 -45.56
CA GLN A 292 -76.95 43.49 -46.96
C GLN A 292 -78.34 42.97 -47.35
N ARG A 293 -78.98 42.13 -46.52
CA ARG A 293 -80.36 41.67 -46.77
C ARG A 293 -81.36 42.84 -46.82
N LEU A 294 -81.21 43.84 -45.94
CA LEU A 294 -82.06 45.03 -45.95
C LEU A 294 -81.82 45.92 -47.18
N THR A 295 -80.56 46.11 -47.58
CA THR A 295 -80.17 46.92 -48.75
C THR A 295 -80.64 46.26 -50.04
N ILE A 296 -80.47 44.95 -50.20
CA ILE A 296 -81.02 44.21 -51.35
C ILE A 296 -82.54 44.37 -51.41
N GLY A 297 -83.24 44.27 -50.27
CA GLY A 297 -84.68 44.53 -50.21
C GLY A 297 -85.06 45.96 -50.66
N ARG A 298 -84.26 46.96 -50.30
CA ARG A 298 -84.44 48.35 -50.76
C ARG A 298 -84.14 48.51 -52.24
N GLU A 299 -83.13 47.85 -52.77
CA GLU A 299 -82.79 47.87 -54.21
C GLU A 299 -83.92 47.28 -55.04
N PHE A 300 -84.47 46.12 -54.64
CA PHE A 300 -85.65 45.55 -55.27
C PHE A 300 -86.84 46.52 -55.26
N LYS A 301 -87.10 47.17 -54.11
CA LYS A 301 -88.16 48.18 -54.02
C LYS A 301 -87.90 49.40 -54.91
N MET A 302 -86.64 49.82 -55.04
CA MET A 302 -86.24 50.93 -55.91
C MET A 302 -86.40 50.59 -57.40
N VAL A 303 -86.13 49.35 -57.80
CA VAL A 303 -86.36 48.87 -59.16
C VAL A 303 -87.85 48.87 -59.47
N GLU A 304 -88.68 48.31 -58.57
CA GLU A 304 -90.15 48.31 -58.69
C GLU A 304 -90.71 49.75 -58.83
N LEU A 305 -90.28 50.67 -57.96
CA LEU A 305 -90.69 52.08 -58.02
C LEU A 305 -90.21 52.79 -59.30
N LYS A 306 -89.01 52.47 -59.81
CA LYS A 306 -88.52 53.03 -61.08
C LYS A 306 -89.35 52.52 -62.27
N GLU A 307 -89.76 51.25 -62.26
CA GLU A 307 -90.66 50.71 -63.28
C GLU A 307 -92.05 51.35 -63.22
N GLU A 308 -92.60 51.55 -62.03
CA GLU A 308 -93.86 52.28 -61.84
C GLU A 308 -93.76 53.74 -62.33
N ILE A 309 -92.69 54.46 -61.98
CA ILE A 309 -92.45 55.82 -62.49
C ILE A 309 -92.36 55.82 -64.02
N LYS A 310 -91.71 54.81 -64.62
CA LYS A 310 -91.60 54.69 -66.08
C LYS A 310 -92.98 54.48 -66.72
N LYS A 311 -93.80 53.57 -66.18
CA LYS A 311 -95.19 53.36 -66.62
C LYS A 311 -96.03 54.63 -66.49
N LEU A 312 -95.96 55.31 -65.34
CA LEU A 312 -96.69 56.57 -65.11
C LEU A 312 -96.23 57.68 -66.06
N LYS A 313 -94.94 57.74 -66.41
CA LYS A 313 -94.42 58.69 -67.42
C LYS A 313 -94.92 58.36 -68.83
N GLU A 314 -94.92 57.09 -69.23
CA GLU A 314 -95.45 56.63 -70.51
C GLU A 314 -96.96 56.92 -70.64
N GLU A 315 -97.72 56.74 -69.54
CA GLU A 315 -99.14 57.13 -69.47
C GLU A 315 -99.31 58.65 -69.58
N LEU A 316 -98.52 59.45 -68.86
CA LEU A 316 -98.54 60.92 -68.96
C LEU A 316 -98.18 61.41 -70.37
N GLU A 317 -97.25 60.77 -71.07
CA GLU A 317 -96.94 61.07 -72.48
C GLU A 317 -98.11 60.72 -73.40
N LYS A 318 -98.80 59.57 -73.19
CA LYS A 318 -100.03 59.25 -73.92
C LYS A 318 -101.13 60.30 -73.71
N TYR A 319 -101.32 60.77 -72.47
CA TYR A 319 -102.30 61.81 -72.16
C TYR A 319 -101.91 63.20 -72.72
N LYS A 320 -100.61 63.52 -72.81
CA LYS A 320 -100.14 64.75 -73.47
C LYS A 320 -100.25 64.68 -75.01
N GLY A 321 -100.15 63.48 -75.59
CA GLY A 321 -100.35 63.25 -77.03
C GLY A 321 -101.81 63.29 -77.50
N GLN A 322 -102.79 63.14 -76.59
CA GLN A 322 -104.23 63.25 -76.89
C GLN A 322 -104.77 64.68 -76.80
N ARG A 323 -103.91 65.67 -76.52
CA ARG A 323 -104.26 67.09 -76.44
C ARG A 323 -103.52 67.89 -77.53
N ARG A 324 -103.68 67.48 -78.78
CA ARG A 324 -103.45 68.33 -79.96
C ARG A 324 -104.47 68.03 -81.04
#